data_AF-A0A972MCK0-F1
#
_entry.id   AF-A0A972MCK0-F1
#
_cell.length_a   1.000
_cell.length_b   1.000
_cell.length_c   1.000
_cell.angle_alpha   90.00
_cell.angle_beta   90.00
_cell.angle_gamma   90.00
#
_symmetry.space_group_name_H-M   'P 1'
#
loop_
_entity.id
_entity.type
_entity.pdbx_description
1 polymer ?
#
loop_
_entity_poly.entity_id
_entity_poly.type
_entity_poly.pdbx_seq_one_letter_code
_entity_poly.pdbx_strand_id
1 'polypeptide(L)'
;WNVDKNLIDYANLLFKKYHGYGIDNTGEEVFYFNEKMLIPYKSFVFLKNIPSANLKLDNSYSYVFNLTIDSLTTGNIFVLKNDSINKLTCNVKNQMLIIKTSNEDSIWAKLPTKKENTIAFLQDVKNKSTTTIKLILNDNNVSSKEIKTDSDLVKFSINPNFNGNIDKIRIYDFILDEKQLNKIKNDTTNSEILKIGNKEFKTLYLWQKK
;
A
#
# COMPACT_ATOMS: atom_id res chain seq x y z
N TRP A 1 -27.79 2.38 15.39
CA TRP A 1 -26.90 2.02 16.51
C TRP A 1 -25.54 2.61 16.18
N ASN A 2 -24.96 3.47 17.04
CA ASN A 2 -23.60 3.97 16.83
C ASN A 2 -22.62 3.00 17.48
N VAL A 3 -21.93 2.22 16.66
CA VAL A 3 -20.84 1.34 17.13
C VAL A 3 -19.66 2.21 17.59
N ASP A 4 -19.03 1.86 18.72
CA ASP A 4 -17.87 2.59 19.26
C ASP A 4 -16.76 2.70 18.21
N LYS A 5 -16.23 3.91 18.00
CA LYS A 5 -15.19 4.17 17.00
C LYS A 5 -13.92 3.34 17.24
N ASN A 6 -13.53 3.11 18.49
CA ASN A 6 -12.39 2.26 18.79
C ASN A 6 -12.67 0.80 18.44
N LEU A 7 -13.91 0.32 18.56
CA LEU A 7 -14.28 -1.02 18.13
C LEU A 7 -14.22 -1.15 16.60
N ILE A 8 -14.69 -0.14 15.86
CA ILE A 8 -14.57 -0.07 14.40
C ILE A 8 -13.08 -0.06 13.99
N ASP A 9 -12.27 0.78 14.62
CA ASP A 9 -10.83 0.87 14.35
C ASP A 9 -10.11 -0.45 14.70
N TYR A 10 -10.52 -1.12 15.78
CA TYR A 10 -9.97 -2.42 16.20
C TYR A 10 -10.30 -3.52 15.19
N ALA A 11 -11.56 -3.58 14.74
CA ALA A 11 -11.99 -4.53 13.72
C ALA A 11 -11.25 -4.28 12.39
N ASN A 12 -11.19 -3.05 11.90
CA ASN A 12 -10.45 -2.72 10.68
C ASN A 12 -8.97 -3.04 10.77
N LEU A 13 -8.37 -2.84 11.96
CA LEU A 13 -6.97 -3.12 12.19
C LEU A 13 -6.70 -4.62 12.29
N LEU A 14 -7.51 -5.39 12.99
CA LEU A 14 -7.11 -6.75 13.39
C LEU A 14 -7.91 -7.84 12.71
N PHE A 15 -9.11 -7.53 12.21
CA PHE A 15 -9.97 -8.53 11.59
C PHE A 15 -9.62 -8.63 10.11
N LYS A 16 -9.44 -9.85 9.64
CA LYS A 16 -9.26 -10.12 8.21
C LYS A 16 -10.64 -10.11 7.56
N LYS A 17 -10.85 -9.24 6.57
CA LYS A 17 -12.06 -9.26 5.72
C LYS A 17 -11.98 -10.52 4.85
N TYR A 18 -12.90 -11.46 5.04
CA TYR A 18 -12.89 -12.74 4.33
C TYR A 18 -13.23 -12.51 2.85
N HIS A 19 -12.36 -12.91 1.92
CA HIS A 19 -12.63 -12.77 0.48
C HIS A 19 -13.57 -13.89 0.00
N GLY A 20 -14.75 -13.49 -0.49
CA GLY A 20 -15.76 -14.36 -1.13
C GLY A 20 -17.10 -14.44 -0.40
N TYR A 21 -17.11 -14.16 0.91
CA TYR A 21 -18.29 -14.26 1.79
C TYR A 21 -18.27 -13.21 2.91
N GLY A 22 -17.61 -12.07 2.70
CA GLY A 22 -17.69 -10.92 3.59
C GLY A 22 -19.04 -10.18 3.48
N ILE A 23 -20.06 -10.87 2.99
CA ILE A 23 -21.48 -10.60 2.99
C ILE A 23 -22.06 -12.01 3.14
N ASP A 24 -22.67 -12.33 4.28
CA ASP A 24 -23.39 -13.59 4.41
C ASP A 24 -24.61 -13.59 3.45
N ASN A 25 -25.37 -14.68 3.44
CA ASN A 25 -26.60 -14.79 2.66
C ASN A 25 -27.69 -13.76 3.03
N THR A 26 -27.46 -12.90 4.03
CA THR A 26 -28.35 -11.81 4.44
C THR A 26 -27.88 -10.43 3.99
N GLY A 27 -26.63 -10.27 3.52
CA GLY A 27 -26.09 -8.95 3.18
C GLY A 27 -25.02 -8.43 4.15
N GLU A 28 -24.72 -9.15 5.24
CA GLU A 28 -23.94 -8.60 6.36
C GLU A 28 -22.45 -8.93 6.32
N GLU A 29 -21.60 -7.95 6.64
CA GLU A 29 -20.15 -8.13 6.61
C GLU A 29 -19.63 -9.05 7.72
N VAL A 30 -19.15 -10.24 7.35
CA VAL A 30 -18.61 -11.23 8.29
C VAL A 30 -17.11 -11.06 8.47
N PHE A 31 -16.68 -10.90 9.72
CA PHE A 31 -15.29 -10.76 10.11
C PHE A 31 -14.82 -12.00 10.89
N TYR A 32 -13.61 -12.48 10.60
CA TYR A 32 -12.99 -13.54 11.41
C TYR A 32 -12.24 -12.94 12.60
N PHE A 33 -12.56 -13.44 13.80
CA PHE A 33 -11.89 -13.11 15.05
C PHE A 33 -11.32 -14.37 15.70
N ASN A 34 -10.11 -14.29 16.27
CA ASN A 34 -9.57 -15.31 17.16
C ASN A 34 -8.82 -14.67 18.35
N GLU A 35 -8.59 -15.44 19.42
CA GLU A 35 -7.94 -14.94 20.63
C GLU A 35 -6.53 -14.39 20.38
N LYS A 36 -5.81 -14.86 19.34
CA LYS A 36 -4.50 -14.32 18.97
C LYS A 36 -4.57 -12.89 18.42
N MET A 37 -5.75 -12.41 18.07
CA MET A 37 -6.01 -11.02 17.68
C MET A 37 -6.25 -10.12 18.90
N LEU A 38 -6.28 -10.65 20.13
CA LEU A 38 -6.30 -9.84 21.35
C LEU A 38 -4.91 -9.26 21.61
N ILE A 39 -4.81 -7.94 21.57
CA ILE A 39 -3.58 -7.22 21.85
C ILE A 39 -3.74 -6.27 23.04
N PRO A 40 -2.65 -5.97 23.78
CA PRO A 40 -2.71 -4.97 24.84
C PRO A 40 -3.21 -3.62 24.31
N TYR A 41 -4.06 -2.93 25.09
CA TYR A 41 -4.66 -1.65 24.68
C TYR A 41 -3.62 -0.61 24.24
N LYS A 42 -2.48 -0.53 24.94
CA LYS A 42 -1.37 0.37 24.54
C LYS A 42 -0.85 0.07 23.13
N SER A 43 -0.70 -1.22 22.80
CA SER A 43 -0.31 -1.65 21.45
C SER A 43 -1.38 -1.34 20.42
N PHE A 44 -2.66 -1.51 20.76
CA PHE A 44 -3.77 -1.12 19.89
C PHE A 44 -3.78 0.39 19.62
N VAL A 45 -3.65 1.23 20.64
CA VAL A 45 -3.62 2.70 20.47
C VAL A 45 -2.43 3.14 19.60
N PHE A 46 -1.30 2.45 19.70
CA PHE A 46 -0.17 2.69 18.80
C PHE A 46 -0.50 2.25 17.36
N LEU A 47 -0.97 1.01 17.18
CA LEU A 47 -1.23 0.41 15.87
C LEU A 47 -2.41 1.03 15.12
N LYS A 48 -3.46 1.53 15.80
CA LYS A 48 -4.61 2.18 15.15
C LYS A 48 -4.22 3.47 14.43
N ASN A 49 -3.12 4.08 14.87
CA ASN A 49 -2.54 5.25 14.21
C ASN A 49 -1.55 4.85 13.10
N ILE A 50 -1.27 3.55 12.93
CA ILE A 50 -0.45 3.04 11.85
C ILE A 50 -1.35 2.74 10.64
N PRO A 51 -1.11 3.43 9.53
CA PRO A 51 -1.71 3.16 8.23
C PRO A 51 -1.81 1.68 7.85
N SER A 52 -3.02 1.20 7.54
CA SER A 52 -3.17 -0.12 6.94
C SER A 52 -4.42 -0.26 6.05
N ALA A 53 -4.30 -1.14 5.06
CA ALA A 53 -5.38 -1.53 4.15
C ALA A 53 -5.33 -3.04 3.90
N ASN A 54 -6.49 -3.69 3.75
CA ASN A 54 -6.58 -5.08 3.33
C ASN A 54 -6.56 -5.13 1.81
N LEU A 55 -5.63 -5.89 1.24
CA LEU A 55 -5.44 -6.05 -0.20
C LEU A 55 -5.45 -7.54 -0.57
N LYS A 56 -5.83 -7.86 -1.79
CA LYS A 56 -5.77 -9.22 -2.35
C LYS A 56 -4.78 -9.26 -3.50
N LEU A 57 -3.72 -10.06 -3.42
CA LEU A 57 -2.58 -9.99 -4.34
C LEU A 57 -2.87 -10.41 -5.80
N ASP A 58 -4.01 -11.06 -6.06
CA ASP A 58 -4.48 -11.37 -7.41
C ASP A 58 -5.34 -10.26 -8.06
N ASN A 59 -5.46 -9.10 -7.41
CA ASN A 59 -5.99 -7.88 -8.01
C ASN A 59 -4.85 -6.94 -8.42
N SER A 60 -5.15 -6.06 -9.38
CA SER A 60 -4.25 -4.99 -9.78
C SER A 60 -4.30 -3.80 -8.82
N TYR A 61 -3.14 -3.21 -8.51
CA TYR A 61 -3.07 -2.00 -7.68
C TYR A 61 -2.05 -1.01 -8.20
N SER A 62 -2.27 0.26 -7.86
CA SER A 62 -1.28 1.32 -7.99
C SER A 62 -0.99 1.95 -6.63
N TYR A 63 0.29 2.02 -6.27
CA TYR A 63 0.78 2.65 -5.06
C TYR A 63 1.54 3.91 -5.48
N VAL A 64 1.09 5.08 -5.03
CA VAL A 64 1.75 6.36 -5.34
C VAL A 64 2.10 7.07 -4.05
N PHE A 65 3.33 7.56 -3.92
CA PHE A 65 3.77 8.27 -2.72
C PHE A 65 4.95 9.21 -3.00
N ASN A 66 5.11 10.20 -2.14
CA ASN A 66 6.25 11.10 -2.16
C ASN A 66 7.33 10.61 -1.19
N LEU A 67 8.59 10.66 -1.62
CA LEU A 67 9.74 10.18 -0.86
C LEU A 67 10.91 11.16 -0.96
N THR A 68 11.39 11.63 0.19
CA THR A 68 12.66 12.35 0.32
C THR A 68 13.61 11.53 1.18
N ILE A 69 14.81 11.29 0.63
CA ILE A 69 15.88 10.56 1.30
C ILE A 69 17.17 11.39 1.34
N ASP A 70 18.06 11.04 2.24
CA ASP A 70 19.48 11.45 2.22
C ASP A 70 20.40 10.24 1.96
N SER A 71 21.71 10.45 2.11
CA SER A 71 22.71 9.40 1.91
C SER A 71 22.71 8.31 2.99
N LEU A 72 22.11 8.57 4.16
CA LEU A 72 22.09 7.66 5.32
C LEU A 72 20.73 6.96 5.48
N THR A 73 19.73 7.37 4.70
CA THR A 73 18.38 6.83 4.75
C THR A 73 18.38 5.34 4.39
N THR A 74 17.84 4.52 5.29
CA THR A 74 17.77 3.07 5.14
C THR A 74 16.60 2.51 5.94
N GLY A 75 16.01 1.44 5.45
CA GLY A 75 14.96 0.71 6.14
C GLY A 75 13.71 0.50 5.30
N ASN A 76 12.77 -0.25 5.87
CA ASN A 76 11.49 -0.54 5.24
C ASN A 76 10.62 0.71 5.25
N ILE A 77 9.99 1.01 4.12
CA ILE A 77 8.96 2.04 3.97
C ILE A 77 7.61 1.43 4.32
N PHE A 78 7.22 0.36 3.63
CA PHE A 78 5.99 -0.38 3.89
C PHE A 78 6.16 -1.85 3.55
N VAL A 79 5.23 -2.66 4.06
CA VAL A 79 5.15 -4.10 3.80
C VAL A 79 3.72 -4.52 3.46
N LEU A 80 3.60 -5.54 2.62
CA LEU A 80 2.41 -6.37 2.48
C LEU A 80 2.68 -7.70 3.19
N LYS A 81 1.85 -8.04 4.19
CA LYS A 81 2.03 -9.26 4.98
C LYS A 81 0.78 -10.11 5.01
N ASN A 82 0.97 -11.43 4.93
CA ASN A 82 -0.05 -12.40 5.30
C ASN A 82 0.39 -13.01 6.64
N ASP A 83 -0.32 -12.70 7.72
CA ASP A 83 0.09 -13.03 9.09
C ASP A 83 1.50 -12.51 9.41
N SER A 84 2.44 -13.43 9.70
CA SER A 84 3.84 -13.14 10.00
C SER A 84 4.76 -13.21 8.77
N ILE A 85 4.21 -13.50 7.59
CA ILE A 85 4.97 -13.69 6.35
C ILE A 85 4.88 -12.43 5.50
N ASN A 86 6.03 -11.82 5.23
CA ASN A 86 6.13 -10.71 4.29
C ASN A 86 6.00 -11.24 2.86
N LYS A 87 5.00 -10.76 2.13
CA LYS A 87 4.76 -11.10 0.73
C LYS A 87 5.33 -10.06 -0.22
N LEU A 88 5.38 -8.79 0.22
CA LEU A 88 6.06 -7.72 -0.49
C LEU A 88 6.66 -6.75 0.50
N THR A 89 7.88 -6.28 0.24
CA THR A 89 8.51 -5.22 1.03
C THR A 89 8.98 -4.11 0.12
N CYS A 90 8.69 -2.87 0.49
CA CYS A 90 9.28 -1.68 -0.12
C CYS A 90 10.27 -1.08 0.87
N ASN A 91 11.54 -0.95 0.49
CA ASN A 91 12.59 -0.48 1.38
C ASN A 91 13.62 0.40 0.64
N VAL A 92 14.33 1.21 1.41
CA VAL A 92 15.49 1.96 0.92
C VAL A 92 16.75 1.34 1.49
N LYS A 93 17.76 1.15 0.64
CA LYS A 93 19.11 0.75 1.06
C LYS A 93 20.12 1.35 0.08
N ASN A 94 21.15 2.02 0.58
CA ASN A 94 22.22 2.61 -0.24
C ASN A 94 21.68 3.49 -1.39
N GLN A 95 20.70 4.36 -1.10
CA GLN A 95 20.01 5.22 -2.08
C GLN A 95 19.24 4.47 -3.17
N MET A 96 19.02 3.17 -3.02
CA MET A 96 18.16 2.38 -3.90
C MET A 96 16.79 2.21 -3.24
N LEU A 97 15.73 2.55 -3.96
CA LEU A 97 14.40 2.02 -3.68
C LEU A 97 14.37 0.57 -4.16
N ILE A 98 13.95 -0.34 -3.30
CA ILE A 98 13.88 -1.77 -3.59
C ILE A 98 12.45 -2.21 -3.30
N ILE A 99 11.80 -2.85 -4.27
CA ILE A 99 10.54 -3.56 -4.08
C ILE A 99 10.86 -5.03 -4.26
N LYS A 100 10.75 -5.78 -3.17
CA LYS A 100 11.06 -7.21 -3.11
C LYS A 100 9.76 -7.99 -2.90
N THR A 101 9.51 -8.98 -3.75
CA THR A 101 8.33 -9.86 -3.70
C THR A 101 8.69 -11.30 -3.33
N SER A 102 9.93 -11.70 -3.55
CA SER A 102 10.50 -12.97 -3.08
C SER A 102 11.99 -12.79 -2.83
N ASN A 103 12.69 -13.83 -2.37
CA ASN A 103 14.16 -13.76 -2.26
C ASN A 103 14.87 -13.59 -3.62
N GLU A 104 14.23 -14.00 -4.71
CA GLU A 104 14.77 -14.01 -6.06
C GLU A 104 14.18 -12.89 -6.93
N ASP A 105 13.04 -12.33 -6.51
CA ASP A 105 12.31 -11.30 -7.24
C ASP A 105 12.38 -9.96 -6.51
N SER A 106 13.16 -9.06 -7.10
CA SER A 106 13.15 -7.65 -6.74
C SER A 106 13.24 -6.78 -7.98
N ILE A 107 12.66 -5.59 -7.87
CA ILE A 107 12.92 -4.47 -8.77
C ILE A 107 13.47 -3.31 -7.94
N TRP A 108 14.21 -2.43 -8.59
CA TRP A 108 14.96 -1.39 -7.91
C TRP A 108 15.16 -0.18 -8.79
N ALA A 109 15.27 0.99 -8.15
CA ALA A 109 15.58 2.25 -8.80
C ALA A 109 16.48 3.09 -7.90
N LYS A 110 17.44 3.78 -8.50
CA LYS A 110 18.29 4.74 -7.79
C LYS A 110 17.49 6.01 -7.49
N LEU A 111 17.47 6.42 -6.23
CA LEU A 111 16.76 7.61 -5.76
C LEU A 111 17.69 8.82 -5.73
N PRO A 112 17.29 9.95 -6.36
CA PRO A 112 17.89 11.25 -6.09
C PRO A 112 17.78 11.63 -4.60
N THR A 113 18.89 12.08 -4.01
CA THR A 113 18.94 12.50 -2.61
C THR A 113 18.57 13.97 -2.43
N LYS A 114 18.10 14.33 -1.23
CA LYS A 114 17.76 15.70 -0.80
C LYS A 114 16.73 16.42 -1.69
N LYS A 115 15.91 15.65 -2.41
CA LYS A 115 14.79 16.16 -3.22
C LYS A 115 13.58 15.27 -2.99
N GLU A 116 12.39 15.84 -3.15
CA GLU A 116 11.15 15.06 -3.20
C GLU A 116 11.11 14.26 -4.50
N ASN A 117 10.77 12.98 -4.38
CA ASN A 117 10.57 12.08 -5.50
C ASN A 117 9.14 11.55 -5.46
N THR A 118 8.44 11.60 -6.58
CA THR A 118 7.17 10.90 -6.74
C THR A 118 7.44 9.50 -7.25
N ILE A 119 7.03 8.52 -6.45
CA ILE A 119 7.15 7.09 -6.74
C ILE A 119 5.78 6.57 -7.12
N ALA A 120 5.70 5.83 -8.24
CA ALA A 120 4.56 4.98 -8.52
C ALA A 120 5.01 3.53 -8.74
N PHE A 121 4.43 2.64 -7.95
CA PHE A 121 4.56 1.20 -8.09
C PHE A 121 3.24 0.65 -8.61
N LEU A 122 3.27 0.07 -9.81
CA LEU A 122 2.10 -0.51 -10.47
C LEU A 122 2.23 -2.03 -10.46
N GLN A 123 1.22 -2.70 -9.90
CA GLN A 123 1.11 -4.16 -9.84
C GLN A 123 -0.04 -4.58 -10.73
N ASP A 124 0.24 -4.99 -11.96
CA ASP A 124 -0.76 -5.37 -12.97
C ASP A 124 -0.91 -6.88 -13.08
N VAL A 125 -2.01 -7.41 -12.53
CA VAL A 125 -2.35 -8.82 -12.57
C VAL A 125 -3.12 -9.10 -13.85
N LYS A 126 -2.44 -9.62 -14.88
CA LYS A 126 -3.07 -9.94 -16.17
C LYS A 126 -3.87 -11.23 -16.11
N ASN A 127 -3.30 -12.25 -15.47
CA ASN A 127 -3.89 -13.57 -15.24
C ASN A 127 -3.60 -13.99 -13.80
N LYS A 128 -4.44 -14.82 -13.17
CA LYS A 128 -4.38 -15.25 -11.75
C LYS A 128 -3.04 -15.87 -11.27
N SER A 129 -2.04 -15.99 -12.13
CA SER A 129 -0.71 -16.55 -11.85
C SER A 129 0.47 -15.64 -12.22
N THR A 130 0.23 -14.54 -12.93
CA THR A 130 1.31 -13.69 -13.48
C THR A 130 0.97 -12.23 -13.31
N THR A 131 1.91 -11.51 -12.70
CA THR A 131 1.79 -10.09 -12.39
C THR A 131 2.96 -9.32 -12.98
N THR A 132 2.66 -8.28 -13.74
CA THR A 132 3.66 -7.31 -14.17
C THR A 132 3.81 -6.25 -13.08
N ILE A 133 5.00 -6.17 -12.50
CA ILE A 133 5.40 -5.11 -11.59
C ILE A 133 6.15 -4.05 -12.37
N LYS A 134 5.73 -2.80 -12.25
CA LYS A 134 6.36 -1.64 -12.88
C LYS A 134 6.65 -0.57 -11.84
N LEU A 135 7.83 0.02 -11.91
CA LEU A 135 8.25 1.13 -11.07
C LEU A 135 8.53 2.36 -11.92
N ILE A 136 7.93 3.46 -11.49
CA ILE A 136 8.01 4.78 -12.10
C ILE A 136 8.58 5.73 -11.05
N LEU A 137 9.62 6.46 -11.44
CA LEU A 137 10.28 7.47 -10.61
C LEU A 137 10.25 8.79 -11.35
N ASN A 138 9.57 9.79 -10.78
CA ASN A 138 9.47 11.14 -11.35
C ASN A 138 9.08 11.09 -12.86
N ASP A 139 8.01 10.35 -13.17
CA ASP A 139 7.45 10.12 -14.52
C ASP A 139 8.27 9.22 -15.46
N ASN A 140 9.45 8.77 -15.03
CA ASN A 140 10.28 7.88 -15.82
C ASN A 140 10.06 6.43 -15.42
N ASN A 141 9.71 5.59 -16.40
CA ASN A 141 9.68 4.14 -16.23
C ASN A 141 11.12 3.67 -15.99
N VAL A 142 11.42 3.26 -14.75
CA VAL A 142 12.77 2.89 -14.32
C VAL A 142 12.99 1.39 -14.28
N SER A 143 11.94 0.60 -14.03
CA SER A 143 12.04 -0.86 -14.01
C SER A 143 10.68 -1.50 -14.27
N SER A 144 10.69 -2.68 -14.90
CA SER A 144 9.53 -3.54 -15.06
C SER A 144 9.97 -5.00 -15.00
N LYS A 145 9.19 -5.85 -14.32
CA LYS A 145 9.45 -7.29 -14.22
C LYS A 145 8.13 -8.05 -14.15
N GLU A 146 8.07 -9.20 -14.80
CA GLU A 146 6.98 -10.16 -14.56
C GLU A 146 7.37 -11.09 -13.41
N ILE A 147 6.44 -11.27 -12.48
CA ILE A 147 6.61 -12.14 -11.32
C ILE A 147 5.39 -13.06 -11.18
N LYS A 148 5.58 -14.18 -10.48
CA LYS A 148 4.45 -14.96 -9.99
C LYS A 148 3.94 -14.32 -8.70
N THR A 149 2.64 -14.22 -8.57
CA THR A 149 1.98 -13.73 -7.36
C THR A 149 0.99 -14.77 -6.86
N ASP A 150 0.97 -14.95 -5.55
CA ASP A 150 -0.02 -15.78 -4.87
C ASP A 150 -1.39 -15.05 -4.81
N SER A 151 -2.48 -15.78 -4.60
CA SER A 151 -3.85 -15.22 -4.40
C SER A 151 -4.10 -14.80 -2.94
N ASP A 152 -3.03 -14.47 -2.21
CA ASP A 152 -3.09 -14.22 -0.77
C ASP A 152 -3.82 -12.92 -0.44
N LEU A 153 -4.63 -12.97 0.60
CA LEU A 153 -5.07 -11.78 1.32
C LEU A 153 -3.91 -11.26 2.17
N VAL A 154 -3.55 -10.00 1.96
CA VAL A 154 -2.45 -9.33 2.64
C VAL A 154 -2.89 -8.04 3.29
N LYS A 155 -2.17 -7.67 4.34
CA LYS A 155 -2.32 -6.39 5.00
C LYS A 155 -1.18 -5.47 4.58
N PHE A 156 -1.52 -4.33 3.99
CA PHE A 156 -0.61 -3.21 3.79
C PHE A 156 -0.32 -2.54 5.13
N SER A 157 0.95 -2.21 5.40
CA SER A 157 1.35 -1.54 6.63
C SER A 157 2.60 -0.69 6.39
N ILE A 158 2.54 0.59 6.75
CA ILE A 158 3.69 1.49 6.71
C ILE A 158 4.56 1.29 7.95
N ASN A 159 5.86 1.42 7.79
CA ASN A 159 6.81 1.40 8.89
C ASN A 159 6.93 2.80 9.50
N PRO A 160 6.42 3.03 10.73
CA PRO A 160 6.49 4.36 11.36
C PRO A 160 7.92 4.78 11.72
N ASN A 161 8.86 3.83 11.78
CA ASN A 161 10.25 4.08 12.16
C ASN A 161 11.18 4.28 10.95
N PHE A 162 10.63 4.42 9.74
CA PHE A 162 11.42 4.75 8.57
C PHE A 162 12.08 6.13 8.75
N ASN A 163 13.40 6.22 8.56
CA ASN A 163 14.18 7.43 8.85
C ASN A 163 14.20 8.46 7.71
N GLY A 164 13.61 8.14 6.55
CA GLY A 164 13.36 9.12 5.49
C GLY A 164 12.02 9.84 5.67
N ASN A 165 11.74 10.81 4.80
CA ASN A 165 10.42 11.44 4.75
C ASN A 165 9.55 10.76 3.69
N ILE A 166 8.44 10.16 4.12
CA ILE A 166 7.41 9.64 3.23
C ILE A 166 6.10 10.40 3.49
N ASP A 167 5.43 10.78 2.40
CA ASP A 167 4.16 11.47 2.48
C ASP A 167 3.22 11.10 1.31
N LYS A 168 1.93 11.45 1.45
CA LYS A 168 0.88 11.34 0.42
C LYS A 168 0.79 9.95 -0.21
N ILE A 169 0.77 8.91 0.61
CA ILE A 169 0.59 7.54 0.13
C ILE A 169 -0.86 7.36 -0.33
N ARG A 170 -1.02 7.01 -1.60
CA ARG A 170 -2.29 6.71 -2.25
C ARG A 170 -2.25 5.29 -2.80
N ILE A 171 -3.27 4.50 -2.53
CA ILE A 171 -3.47 3.18 -3.13
C ILE A 171 -4.76 3.21 -3.94
N TYR A 172 -4.68 2.73 -5.16
CA TYR A 172 -5.82 2.51 -6.05
C TYR A 172 -5.91 1.02 -6.38
N ASP A 173 -7.13 0.51 -6.52
CA ASP A 173 -7.47 -0.88 -6.89
C ASP A 173 -7.52 -1.09 -8.41
N PHE A 174 -6.79 -0.26 -9.16
CA PHE A 174 -6.62 -0.34 -10.60
C PHE A 174 -5.25 0.20 -11.00
N ILE A 175 -4.85 -0.05 -12.25
CA ILE A 175 -3.60 0.48 -12.81
C ILE A 175 -3.80 1.90 -13.30
N LEU A 176 -3.06 2.83 -12.70
CA LEU A 176 -3.06 4.23 -13.11
C LEU A 176 -2.41 4.40 -14.48
N ASP A 177 -3.10 5.12 -15.35
CA ASP A 177 -2.54 5.58 -16.61
C ASP A 177 -1.67 6.84 -16.43
N GLU A 178 -1.01 7.26 -17.51
CA GLU A 178 -0.12 8.43 -17.51
C GLU A 178 -0.85 9.73 -17.14
N LYS A 179 -2.10 9.91 -17.60
CA LYS A 179 -2.88 11.12 -17.29
C LYS A 179 -3.21 11.19 -15.80
N GLN A 180 -3.55 10.05 -15.20
CA GLN A 180 -3.82 9.91 -13.78
C GLN A 180 -2.57 10.16 -12.93
N LEU A 181 -1.43 9.57 -13.30
CA LEU A 181 -0.16 9.81 -12.62
C LEU A 181 0.26 11.28 -12.67
N ASN A 182 0.16 11.91 -13.84
CA ASN A 182 0.45 13.33 -14.02
C ASN A 182 -0.47 14.23 -13.18
N LYS A 183 -1.75 13.88 -13.05
CA LYS A 183 -2.68 14.63 -12.20
C LYS A 183 -2.33 14.49 -10.72
N ILE A 184 -1.98 13.28 -10.25
CA ILE A 184 -1.61 13.02 -8.85
C ILE A 184 -0.33 13.77 -8.46
N LYS A 185 0.68 13.78 -9.34
CA LYS A 185 1.94 14.51 -9.12
C LYS A 185 1.71 16.01 -8.85
N ASN A 186 0.76 16.60 -9.55
CA ASN A 186 0.42 18.02 -9.44
C ASN A 186 -0.71 18.29 -8.43
N ASP A 187 -1.21 17.27 -7.73
CA ASP A 187 -2.28 17.42 -6.76
C ASP A 187 -1.74 17.97 -5.42
N THR A 188 -2.07 19.23 -5.16
CA THR A 188 -1.75 19.94 -3.90
C THR A 188 -2.78 19.68 -2.80
N THR A 189 -3.99 19.22 -3.15
CA THR A 189 -5.12 19.09 -2.22
C THR A 189 -5.11 17.79 -1.43
N ASN A 190 -4.29 16.81 -1.84
CA ASN A 190 -4.21 15.48 -1.25
C ASN A 190 -5.59 14.85 -1.04
N SER A 191 -6.41 14.87 -2.08
CA SER A 191 -7.79 14.39 -2.05
C SER A 191 -7.88 12.87 -2.18
N GLU A 192 -8.86 12.24 -1.52
CA GLU A 192 -9.24 10.84 -1.75
C GLU A 192 -9.85 10.63 -3.14
N ILE A 193 -10.35 11.71 -3.77
CA ILE A 193 -10.99 11.68 -5.08
C ILE A 193 -10.07 12.38 -6.09
N LEU A 194 -9.64 11.62 -7.09
CA LEU A 194 -8.93 12.10 -8.26
C LEU A 194 -9.93 12.41 -9.38
N LYS A 195 -10.03 13.69 -9.77
CA LYS A 195 -10.91 14.12 -10.87
C LYS A 195 -10.14 14.36 -12.16
N ILE A 196 -10.56 13.73 -13.25
CA ILE A 196 -9.97 13.89 -14.59
C ILE A 196 -11.10 14.03 -15.61
N GLY A 197 -11.25 15.25 -16.15
CA GLY A 197 -12.42 15.60 -16.95
C GLY A 197 -13.70 15.35 -16.14
N ASN A 198 -14.61 14.55 -16.69
CA ASN A 198 -15.89 14.20 -16.05
C ASN A 198 -15.85 12.88 -15.26
N LYS A 199 -14.66 12.27 -15.09
CA LYS A 199 -14.49 11.02 -14.32
C LYS A 199 -13.89 11.31 -12.95
N GLU A 200 -14.37 10.56 -11.96
CA GLU A 200 -13.87 10.58 -10.59
C GLU A 200 -13.35 9.20 -10.22
N PHE A 201 -12.16 9.14 -9.63
CA PHE A 201 -11.54 7.90 -9.17
C PHE A 201 -11.25 8.04 -7.69
N LYS A 202 -11.78 7.13 -6.87
CA LYS A 202 -11.57 7.14 -5.42
C LYS A 202 -10.36 6.29 -5.06
N THR A 203 -9.51 6.78 -4.16
CA THR A 203 -8.45 5.98 -3.56
C THR A 203 -9.06 4.89 -2.68
N LEU A 204 -8.54 3.66 -2.78
CA LEU A 204 -8.79 2.61 -1.79
C LEU A 204 -8.21 3.02 -0.43
N TYR A 205 -7.07 3.71 -0.46
CA TYR A 205 -6.37 4.16 0.73
C TYR A 205 -5.65 5.48 0.48
N LEU A 206 -5.79 6.41 1.43
CA LEU A 206 -5.05 7.66 1.47
C LEU A 206 -4.40 7.82 2.84
N TRP A 207 -3.11 8.15 2.86
CA TRP A 207 -2.41 8.55 4.07
C TRP A 207 -1.51 9.74 3.83
N GLN A 208 -1.47 10.61 4.83
CA GLN A 208 -0.59 11.75 4.90
C GLN A 208 0.01 11.81 6.29
N LYS A 209 1.30 12.15 6.36
CA LYS A 209 1.95 12.43 7.63
C LYS A 209 1.40 13.75 8.17
N LYS A 210 0.88 13.74 9.40
CA LYS A 210 0.39 14.94 10.10
C LYS A 210 1.54 15.75 10.68
#